data_AF-H0SKC0-F1
#
_entry.id   AF-H0SKC0-F1
#
_cell.length_a   1.000
_cell.length_b   1.000
_cell.length_c   1.000
_cell.angle_alpha   90.00
_cell.angle_beta   90.00
_cell.angle_gamma   90.00
#
_symmetry.space_group_name_H-M   'P 1'
#
loop_
_entity.id
_entity.type
_entity.pdbx_description
1 polymer ?
#
loop_
_entity_poly.entity_id
_entity_poly.type
_entity_poly.pdbx_seq_one_letter_code
_entity_poly.pdbx_strand_id
1 'polypeptide(L)'
;MRLYLTELDVLAALSRVAVPKSFHVYREVERMWEVRVRDGGMPPTAYVIANRLQTMADKGWLTRSDKREGNSGFTWQFTEAGHSALAAAQAAA
;
A
#
# COMPACT_ATOMS: atom_id res chain seq x y z
N MET A 1 -18.44 2.92 -12.38
CA MET A 1 -17.69 1.96 -11.55
C MET A 1 -16.89 2.76 -10.54
N ARG A 2 -17.18 2.66 -9.23
CA ARG A 2 -16.42 3.41 -8.21
C ARG A 2 -15.07 2.69 -8.05
N LEU A 3 -13.99 3.32 -8.47
CA LEU A 3 -12.65 2.75 -8.37
C LEU A 3 -12.21 2.87 -6.90
N TYR A 4 -12.09 1.73 -6.21
CA TYR A 4 -11.65 1.67 -4.82
C TYR A 4 -10.19 1.20 -4.75
N LEU A 5 -9.40 1.79 -3.85
CA LEU A 5 -8.08 1.29 -3.51
C LEU A 5 -8.20 -0.12 -2.93
N THR A 6 -7.62 -1.07 -3.65
CA THR A 6 -7.57 -2.47 -3.23
C THR A 6 -6.34 -2.75 -2.37
N GLU A 7 -6.38 -3.85 -1.61
CA GLU A 7 -5.20 -4.32 -0.87
C GLU A 7 -4.06 -4.70 -1.82
N LEU A 8 -4.39 -5.21 -3.02
CA LEU A 8 -3.42 -5.52 -4.07
C LEU A 8 -2.70 -4.27 -4.58
N ASP A 9 -3.42 -3.17 -4.81
CA ASP A 9 -2.79 -1.90 -5.22
C ASP A 9 -1.75 -1.45 -4.17
N VAL A 10 -2.04 -1.63 -2.88
CA VAL A 10 -1.13 -1.26 -1.78
C VAL A 10 0.04 -2.24 -1.66
N LEU A 11 -0.18 -3.54 -1.79
CA LEU A 11 0.87 -4.57 -1.83
C LEU A 11 1.86 -4.32 -2.97
N ALA A 12 1.35 -4.04 -4.16
CA ALA A 12 2.15 -3.75 -5.34
C ALA A 12 2.93 -2.43 -5.21
N ALA A 13 2.36 -1.41 -4.57
CA ALA A 13 3.09 -0.18 -4.26
C ALA A 13 4.21 -0.45 -3.23
N LEU A 14 3.93 -1.23 -2.18
CA LEU A 14 4.89 -1.65 -1.17
C LEU A 14 6.07 -2.43 -1.75
N SER A 15 5.84 -3.30 -2.74
CA SER A 15 6.91 -4.07 -3.38
C SER A 15 7.82 -3.23 -4.29
N ARG A 16 7.42 -2.01 -4.66
CA ARG A 16 8.17 -1.12 -5.56
C ARG A 16 8.99 -0.07 -4.82
N VAL A 17 8.70 0.17 -3.54
CA VAL A 17 9.44 1.14 -2.73
C VAL A 17 10.67 0.50 -2.10
N ALA A 18 11.84 1.12 -2.29
CA ALA A 18 13.09 0.63 -1.69
C ALA A 18 13.08 0.72 -0.16
N VAL A 19 12.42 1.75 0.39
CA VAL A 19 12.21 1.91 1.83
C VAL A 19 10.72 2.06 2.09
N PRO A 20 10.06 1.06 2.70
CA PRO A 20 8.60 0.98 2.82
C PRO A 20 8.05 1.88 3.94
N LYS A 21 8.36 3.18 3.90
CA LYS A 21 7.75 4.17 4.81
C LYS A 21 6.37 4.57 4.31
N SER A 22 5.44 4.87 5.22
CA SER A 22 4.07 5.28 4.90
C SER A 22 4.02 6.35 3.81
N PHE A 23 4.86 7.38 3.89
CA PHE A 23 4.91 8.45 2.89
C PHE A 23 5.38 7.97 1.51
N HIS A 24 6.36 7.06 1.45
CA HIS A 24 6.85 6.52 0.19
C HIS A 24 5.81 5.60 -0.46
N VAL A 25 5.16 4.76 0.34
CA VAL A 25 4.05 3.91 -0.13
C VAL A 25 2.92 4.78 -0.66
N TYR A 26 2.56 5.85 0.07
CA TYR A 26 1.56 6.81 -0.38
C TYR A 26 1.87 7.38 -1.77
N ARG A 27 3.10 7.89 -1.96
CA ARG A 27 3.52 8.47 -3.24
C ARG A 27 3.50 7.45 -4.38
N GLU A 28 3.88 6.21 -4.10
CA GLU A 28 3.85 5.16 -5.12
C GLU A 28 2.41 4.75 -5.47
N VAL A 29 1.50 4.69 -4.50
CA VAL A 29 0.07 4.48 -4.77
C VAL A 29 -0.50 5.61 -5.63
N GLU A 30 -0.21 6.88 -5.30
CA GLU A 30 -0.63 8.02 -6.12
C GLU A 30 -0.12 7.89 -7.56
N ARG A 31 1.16 7.56 -7.73
CA ARG A 31 1.78 7.37 -9.05
C ARG A 31 1.10 6.24 -9.84
N MET A 32 0.81 5.11 -9.18
CA MET A 32 0.07 4.00 -9.80
C MET A 32 -1.36 4.39 -10.18
N TRP A 33 -1.95 5.33 -9.45
CA TRP A 33 -3.31 5.82 -9.66
C TRP A 33 -3.40 6.98 -10.67
N GLU A 34 -2.30 7.59 -11.10
CA GLU A 34 -2.33 8.71 -12.07
C GLU A 34 -3.14 8.39 -13.33
N VAL A 35 -3.00 7.18 -13.87
CA VAL A 35 -3.77 6.74 -15.06
C VAL A 35 -5.27 6.74 -14.76
N ARG A 36 -5.68 6.18 -13.61
CA ARG A 36 -7.07 6.12 -13.17
C ARG A 36 -7.65 7.52 -12.90
N VAL A 37 -6.81 8.44 -12.41
CA VAL A 37 -7.20 9.84 -12.18
C VAL A 37 -7.45 10.57 -13.50
N ARG A 38 -6.63 10.32 -14.53
CA ARG A 38 -6.86 10.87 -15.88
C ARG A 38 -8.18 10.42 -16.50
N ASP A 39 -8.64 9.22 -16.17
CA ASP A 39 -9.92 8.67 -16.63
C ASP A 39 -11.13 9.12 -15.76
N GLY A 40 -10.96 10.15 -14.93
CA GLY A 40 -12.02 10.71 -14.07
C GLY A 40 -12.18 10.03 -12.71
N GLY A 41 -11.25 9.15 -12.33
CA GLY A 41 -11.16 8.59 -10.99
C GLY A 41 -10.66 9.60 -9.96
N MET A 42 -11.01 9.39 -8.69
CA MET A 42 -10.50 10.18 -7.57
C MET A 42 -9.31 9.45 -6.93
N PRO A 43 -8.18 10.13 -6.68
CA PRO A 43 -7.03 9.48 -6.05
C PRO A 43 -7.37 9.09 -4.60
N PRO A 44 -6.85 7.96 -4.11
CA PRO A 44 -7.01 7.57 -2.72
C PRO A 44 -6.28 8.56 -1.81
N THR A 45 -6.92 8.94 -0.71
CA THR A 45 -6.30 9.83 0.27
C THR A 45 -5.27 9.09 1.12
N ALA A 46 -4.34 9.84 1.73
CA ALA A 46 -3.37 9.28 2.68
C ALA A 46 -4.03 8.49 3.82
N TYR A 47 -5.21 8.93 4.27
CA TYR A 47 -6.01 8.22 5.28
C TYR A 47 -6.47 6.84 4.81
N VAL A 48 -6.98 6.74 3.58
CA VAL A 48 -7.44 5.46 3.00
C VAL A 48 -6.27 4.48 2.86
N ILE A 49 -5.11 4.96 2.42
CA ILE A 49 -3.90 4.15 2.28
C ILE A 49 -3.39 3.69 3.65
N ALA A 50 -3.36 4.59 4.65
CA ALA A 50 -2.96 4.25 6.02
C ALA A 50 -3.87 3.19 6.65
N ASN A 51 -5.20 3.32 6.47
CA ASN A 51 -6.16 2.31 6.94
C ASN A 51 -5.94 0.95 6.28
N ARG A 52 -5.58 0.92 4.98
CA ARG A 52 -5.28 -0.34 4.29
C ARG A 52 -4.00 -0.98 4.78
N LEU A 53 -2.94 -0.21 4.98
CA LEU A 53 -1.71 -0.70 5.60
C LEU A 53 -1.97 -1.29 6.98
N GLN A 54 -2.79 -0.62 7.80
CA GLN A 54 -3.18 -1.13 9.10
C GLN A 54 -3.99 -2.43 8.99
N THR A 55 -4.99 -2.48 8.09
CA THR A 55 -5.79 -3.70 7.85
C THR A 55 -4.91 -4.88 7.46
N MET A 56 -3.88 -4.64 6.64
CA MET A 56 -2.94 -5.68 6.22
C MET A 56 -2.02 -6.13 7.36
N ALA A 57 -1.64 -5.22 8.26
CA ALA A 57 -0.93 -5.59 9.48
C ALA A 57 -1.80 -6.40 10.44
N ASP A 58 -3.08 -6.06 10.58
CA ASP A 58 -4.04 -6.83 11.38
C ASP A 58 -4.26 -8.25 10.81
N LYS A 59 -4.13 -8.42 9.49
CA LYS A 59 -4.10 -9.72 8.81
C LYS A 59 -2.77 -10.48 8.95
N GLY A 60 -1.76 -9.87 9.56
CA GLY A 60 -0.42 -10.44 9.68
C GLY A 60 0.38 -10.46 8.38
N TRP A 61 -0.01 -9.70 7.35
CA TRP A 61 0.73 -9.60 6.08
C TRP A 61 1.86 -8.57 6.16
N LEU A 62 1.70 -7.59 7.05
CA LEU A 62 2.70 -6.57 7.29
C LEU A 62 3.00 -6.47 8.79
N THR A 63 4.21 -6.04 9.12
CA THR A 63 4.54 -5.50 10.44
C THR A 63 4.79 -4.01 10.32
N ARG A 64 4.36 -3.26 11.33
CA ARG A 64 4.57 -1.82 11.44
C ARG A 64 5.69 -1.56 12.45
N SER A 65 6.58 -0.62 12.17
CA SER A 65 7.57 -0.16 13.14
C SER A 65 6.90 0.45 14.37
N ASP A 66 7.51 0.30 15.54
CA ASP A 66 7.00 0.88 16.79
C ASP A 66 7.14 2.41 16.82
N LYS A 67 8.17 2.93 16.13
CA LYS A 67 8.46 4.36 16.07
C LYS A 67 7.98 4.96 14.76
N ARG A 68 7.34 6.13 14.88
CA ARG A 68 7.05 7.02 13.74
C ARG A 68 8.28 7.85 13.40
N GLU A 69 8.71 7.82 12.14
CA GLU A 69 9.85 8.57 11.62
C GLU A 69 9.42 9.94 11.08
N GLY A 70 9.11 10.87 11.98
CA GLY A 70 8.75 12.24 11.62
C GLY A 70 7.61 12.31 10.59
N ASN A 71 7.81 13.08 9.52
CA ASN A 71 6.82 13.26 8.46
C ASN A 71 6.69 12.05 7.52
N SER A 72 7.65 11.13 7.54
CA SER A 72 7.65 9.93 6.68
C SER A 72 6.68 8.85 7.15
N GLY A 73 6.17 8.97 8.38
CA GLY A 73 5.21 8.03 8.98
C GLY A 73 5.89 6.79 9.57
N PHE A 74 5.25 5.64 9.46
CA PHE A 74 5.77 4.36 9.97
C PHE A 74 6.49 3.61 8.86
N THR A 75 7.43 2.75 9.23
CA THR A 75 8.04 1.79 8.32
C THR A 75 7.25 0.49 8.37
N TRP A 76 6.99 -0.11 7.21
CA TRP A 76 6.20 -1.33 7.05
C TRP A 76 7.06 -2.43 6.48
N GLN A 77 6.99 -3.65 7.00
CA GLN A 77 7.76 -4.77 6.46
C GLN A 77 6.82 -5.90 6.10
N PHE A 78 7.16 -6.61 5.03
CA PHE A 78 6.46 -7.83 4.67
C PHE A 78 6.76 -8.93 5.69
N THR A 79 5.72 -9.67 6.05
CA THR A 79 5.87 -10.99 6.66
C THR A 79 5.94 -12.06 5.56
N GLU A 80 6.25 -13.30 5.93
CA GLU A 80 6.13 -14.44 5.00
C GLU A 80 4.72 -14.52 4.39
N ALA A 81 3.67 -14.37 5.21
CA ALA A 81 2.29 -14.37 4.75
C ALA A 81 2.01 -13.23 3.76
N GLY A 82 2.61 -12.05 3.99
CA GLY A 82 2.50 -10.92 3.07
C GLY A 82 3.17 -11.16 1.71
N HIS A 83 4.33 -11.82 1.71
CA HIS A 83 4.98 -12.23 0.45
C HIS A 83 4.14 -13.26 -0.31
N SER A 84 3.55 -14.24 0.37
CA SER A 84 2.64 -15.21 -0.25
C SER A 84 1.38 -14.53 -0.82
N ALA A 85 0.80 -13.57 -0.09
CA ALA A 85 -0.36 -12.82 -0.56
C ALA A 85 -0.04 -11.98 -1.81
N LEU A 86 1.13 -11.32 -1.83
CA LEU A 86 1.60 -10.60 -3.02
C LEU A 86 1.77 -11.53 -4.22
N ALA A 87 2.44 -12.68 -4.03
CA ALA A 87 2.67 -13.64 -5.11
C ALA A 87 1.36 -14.24 -5.65
N ALA A 88 0.43 -14.62 -4.77
CA ALA A 88 -0.88 -15.13 -5.16
C ALA A 88 -1.69 -14.10 -5.97
N ALA A 89 -1.62 -12.83 -5.59
CA ALA A 89 -2.33 -11.77 -6.28
C ALA A 89 -1.68 -11.39 -7.62
N GLN A 90 -0.35 -11.50 -7.75
CA GLN A 90 0.35 -11.36 -9.03
C GLN A 90 0.07 -12.50 -10.00
N ALA A 91 -0.17 -13.72 -9.50
CA ALA A 91 -0.51 -14.88 -10.32
C ALA A 91 -1.99 -14.88 -10.79
N ALA A 92 -2.85 -14.08 -10.16
CA ALA A 92 -4.28 -13.98 -10.48
C ALA A 92 -4.63 -12.79 -11.39
N ALA A 93 -3.65 -11.95 -11.74
CA ALA A 93 -3.78 -10.78 -12.61
C ALA A 93 -3.30 -11.10 -14.03
#